data_AF-A0A3B9G2J7-F1
#
_entry.id   AF-A0A3B9G2J7-F1
#
_cell.length_a   1.000
_cell.length_b   1.000
_cell.length_c   1.000
_cell.angle_alpha   90.00
_cell.angle_beta   90.00
_cell.angle_gamma   90.00
#
_symmetry.space_group_name_H-M   'P 1'
#
loop_
_entity.id
_entity.type
_entity.pdbx_description
1 polymer ?
#
loop_
_entity_poly.entity_id
_entity_poly.type
_entity_poly.pdbx_seq_one_letter_code
_entity_poly.pdbx_strand_id
1 'polypeptide(L)'
;MAAKDLNEFLKPFLKLIYSYTHKKKSFQDSMIPYADFTVDLPPVIHTVEAEQLRAEDILAVCNIKPVNHRKDFPYEGCCPWCGAGKEYLYQNNGKRQYACKVCKHTFTDKVVPRGTAGFYCPHCNSKLQPHHDRKGYTVYVCQNRKCSYYKEKKAKKEAGDDLDLLTSSKQYRYRYHYREFKFNMQEIREYSQQCEGCVDLSRIHVSPAVLGLILTYYINYGMSSRKVSSIMRDVHGV
;
A
#
# COMPACT_ATOMS: atom_id res chain seq x y z
N MET A 1 -48.78 46.71 -6.26
CA MET A 1 -47.94 46.90 -7.47
C MET A 1 -46.51 47.39 -7.17
N ALA A 2 -46.11 47.71 -5.93
CA ALA A 2 -44.80 48.32 -5.64
C ALA A 2 -43.58 47.36 -5.50
N ALA A 3 -43.79 46.06 -5.22
CA ALA A 3 -42.67 45.13 -4.97
C ALA A 3 -41.95 44.65 -6.24
N LYS A 4 -42.61 44.73 -7.42
CA LYS A 4 -41.98 44.37 -8.70
C LYS A 4 -41.02 45.47 -9.19
N ASP A 5 -41.36 46.74 -8.95
CA ASP A 5 -40.55 47.90 -9.33
C ASP A 5 -39.24 47.99 -8.53
N LEU A 6 -39.26 47.63 -7.24
CA LEU A 6 -38.06 47.64 -6.41
C LEU A 6 -37.02 46.61 -6.89
N ASN A 7 -37.47 45.43 -7.31
CA ASN A 7 -36.57 44.39 -7.81
C ASN A 7 -36.00 44.73 -9.19
N GLU A 8 -36.73 45.44 -10.05
CA GLU A 8 -36.17 45.97 -11.30
C GLU A 8 -35.17 47.10 -11.06
N PHE A 9 -35.45 47.98 -10.10
CA PHE A 9 -34.54 49.05 -9.72
C PHE A 9 -33.23 48.53 -9.11
N LEU A 10 -33.29 47.47 -8.30
CA LEU A 10 -32.12 46.89 -7.63
C LEU A 10 -31.30 45.94 -8.52
N LYS A 11 -31.88 45.35 -9.58
CA LYS A 11 -31.20 44.44 -10.52
C LYS A 11 -29.86 44.97 -11.08
N PRO A 12 -29.76 46.21 -11.59
CA PRO A 12 -28.49 46.72 -12.11
C PRO A 12 -27.43 46.87 -11.02
N PHE A 13 -27.82 47.29 -9.80
CA PHE A 13 -26.90 47.37 -8.66
C PHE A 13 -26.46 45.98 -8.19
N LEU A 14 -27.36 45.00 -8.17
CA LEU A 14 -27.03 43.61 -7.85
C LEU A 14 -26.07 43.00 -8.88
N LYS A 15 -26.24 43.27 -10.18
CA LYS A 15 -25.27 42.86 -11.22
C LYS A 15 -23.90 43.52 -11.01
N LEU A 16 -23.89 44.80 -10.65
CA LEU A 16 -22.66 45.55 -10.38
C LEU A 16 -21.95 44.97 -9.16
N ILE A 17 -22.66 44.78 -8.04
CA ILE A 17 -22.15 44.14 -6.82
C ILE A 17 -21.64 42.74 -7.14
N TYR A 18 -22.41 41.94 -7.89
CA TYR A 18 -22.01 40.61 -8.33
C TYR A 18 -20.72 40.63 -9.18
N SER A 19 -20.52 41.64 -10.02
CA SER A 19 -19.30 41.78 -10.82
C SER A 19 -18.06 42.19 -10.00
N TYR A 20 -18.26 42.94 -8.91
CA TYR A 20 -17.19 43.33 -7.99
C TYR A 20 -16.85 42.23 -6.97
N THR A 21 -17.84 41.44 -6.53
CA THR A 21 -17.65 40.32 -5.59
C THR A 21 -17.19 39.05 -6.30
N HIS A 22 -17.73 38.76 -7.48
CA HIS A 22 -17.21 37.74 -8.38
C HIS A 22 -16.17 38.34 -9.33
N LYS A 23 -15.02 38.75 -8.78
CA LYS A 23 -13.79 38.70 -9.58
C LYS A 23 -13.71 37.29 -10.16
N LYS A 24 -13.67 37.15 -11.49
CA LYS A 24 -13.27 35.88 -12.12
C LYS A 24 -11.94 35.49 -11.48
N LYS A 25 -11.96 34.52 -10.56
CA LYS A 25 -10.72 33.86 -10.16
C LYS A 25 -10.18 33.25 -11.44
N SER A 26 -9.09 33.77 -11.98
CA SER A 26 -8.31 33.13 -13.05
C SER A 26 -7.52 31.91 -12.54
N PHE A 27 -7.99 31.34 -11.44
CA PHE A 27 -7.65 30.03 -10.94
C PHE A 27 -9.01 29.48 -10.53
N GLN A 28 -9.53 28.51 -11.28
CA GLN A 28 -10.41 27.55 -10.62
C GLN A 28 -9.53 26.93 -9.54
N ASP A 29 -9.59 27.52 -8.36
CA ASP A 29 -9.33 26.83 -7.12
C ASP A 29 -10.49 25.83 -7.04
N SER A 30 -10.44 24.82 -7.91
CA SER A 30 -11.20 23.61 -7.73
C SER A 30 -10.69 23.16 -6.39
N MET A 31 -11.45 23.45 -5.34
CA MET A 31 -11.31 22.79 -4.07
C MET A 31 -11.33 21.32 -4.46
N ILE A 32 -10.14 20.73 -4.59
CA ILE A 32 -9.99 19.33 -4.88
C ILE A 32 -10.76 18.74 -3.71
N PRO A 33 -11.92 18.10 -3.94
CA PRO A 33 -12.67 17.54 -2.84
C PRO A 33 -11.66 16.70 -2.08
N TYR A 34 -11.54 16.96 -0.77
CA TYR A 34 -10.63 16.20 0.07
C TYR A 34 -10.86 14.75 -0.30
N ALA A 35 -9.83 14.10 -0.84
CA ALA A 35 -9.94 12.69 -1.15
C ALA A 35 -10.33 12.06 0.18
N ASP A 36 -11.55 11.51 0.26
CA ASP A 36 -11.95 10.72 1.40
C ASP A 36 -10.77 9.80 1.67
N PHE A 37 -10.27 9.79 2.90
CA PHE A 37 -9.10 8.98 3.27
C PHE A 37 -9.51 7.51 3.21
N THR A 38 -9.66 6.98 2.00
CA THR A 38 -9.99 5.61 1.71
C THR A 38 -8.69 4.84 1.85
N VAL A 39 -8.59 4.08 2.93
CA VAL A 39 -7.49 3.15 3.12
C VAL A 39 -7.69 2.00 2.14
N ASP A 40 -6.70 1.79 1.26
CA ASP A 40 -6.70 0.66 0.34
C ASP A 40 -6.73 -0.66 1.14
N LEU A 41 -7.40 -1.69 0.61
CA LEU A 41 -7.41 -3.02 1.22
C LEU A 41 -5.97 -3.54 1.37
N PRO A 42 -5.60 -4.16 2.50
CA PRO A 42 -4.27 -4.72 2.68
C PRO A 42 -4.03 -5.87 1.68
N PRO A 43 -2.77 -6.09 1.25
CA PRO A 43 -2.46 -7.23 0.39
C PRO A 43 -2.66 -8.54 1.16
N VAL A 44 -2.98 -9.61 0.43
CA VAL A 44 -2.96 -10.95 0.99
C VAL A 44 -1.49 -11.38 1.09
N ILE A 45 -1.02 -11.61 2.31
CA ILE A 45 0.35 -12.06 2.57
C ILE A 45 0.32 -13.58 2.56
N HIS A 46 1.00 -14.18 1.59
CA HIS A 46 1.30 -15.59 1.64
C HIS A 46 2.70 -15.74 2.22
N THR A 47 2.79 -16.36 3.39
CA THR A 47 4.05 -16.88 3.94
C THR A 47 4.19 -18.31 3.44
N VAL A 48 5.38 -18.66 2.94
CA VAL A 48 5.72 -20.07 2.79
C VAL A 48 6.37 -20.45 4.10
N GLU A 49 5.56 -20.97 5.02
CA GLU A 49 6.10 -21.88 6.02
C GLU A 49 6.48 -23.13 5.24
N ALA A 50 7.75 -23.26 4.88
CA ALA A 50 8.22 -24.52 4.35
C ALA A 50 8.07 -25.52 5.50
N GLU A 51 7.12 -26.46 5.41
CA GLU A 51 7.16 -27.66 6.23
C GLU A 51 8.52 -28.32 5.97
N GLN A 52 9.45 -28.12 6.90
CA GLN A 52 10.79 -28.65 6.78
C GLN A 52 10.71 -30.14 7.11
N LEU A 53 10.43 -30.94 6.08
CA LEU A 53 10.49 -32.41 6.17
C LEU A 53 11.90 -32.79 6.63
N ARG A 54 12.09 -33.52 7.72
CA ARG A 54 13.45 -33.96 8.08
C ARG A 54 13.78 -35.22 7.31
N ALA A 55 14.89 -35.21 6.56
CA ALA A 55 15.34 -36.39 5.83
C ALA A 55 15.55 -37.60 6.76
N GLU A 56 16.00 -37.36 7.99
CA GLU A 56 16.16 -38.37 9.03
C GLU A 56 14.88 -39.16 9.30
N ASP A 57 13.75 -38.45 9.45
CA ASP A 57 12.44 -39.06 9.71
C ASP A 57 12.00 -39.93 8.52
N ILE A 58 12.23 -39.44 7.30
CA ILE A 58 11.85 -40.16 6.08
C ILE A 58 12.74 -41.40 5.87
N LEU A 59 14.04 -41.29 6.13
CA LEU A 59 14.99 -42.41 6.01
C LEU A 59 14.78 -43.48 7.07
N ALA A 60 14.33 -43.10 8.28
CA ALA A 60 13.98 -44.05 9.33
C ALA A 60 12.75 -44.90 8.98
N VAL A 61 11.75 -44.29 8.32
CA VAL A 61 10.51 -44.98 7.92
C VAL A 61 10.69 -45.72 6.59
N CYS A 62 11.36 -45.10 5.64
CA CYS A 62 11.53 -45.61 4.29
C CYS A 62 12.99 -46.00 4.10
N ASN A 63 13.26 -47.28 3.88
CA ASN A 63 14.61 -47.82 3.65
C ASN A 63 15.16 -47.42 2.25
N ILE A 64 15.32 -46.12 2.02
CA ILE A 64 15.72 -45.50 0.75
C ILE A 64 17.24 -45.60 0.62
N LYS A 65 17.71 -46.30 -0.41
CA LYS A 65 19.14 -46.38 -0.72
C LYS A 65 19.64 -45.10 -1.39
N PRO A 66 20.92 -44.72 -1.22
CA PRO A 66 21.57 -43.65 -1.98
C PRO A 66 21.43 -43.79 -3.50
N VAL A 67 21.64 -42.68 -4.22
CA VAL A 67 21.69 -42.65 -5.68
C VAL A 67 23.03 -43.20 -6.15
N ASN A 68 23.00 -44.08 -7.16
CA ASN A 68 24.22 -44.50 -7.86
C ASN A 68 24.49 -43.53 -9.02
N HIS A 69 25.45 -42.63 -8.82
CA HIS A 69 25.82 -41.62 -9.81
C HIS A 69 26.65 -42.25 -10.94
N ARG A 70 26.09 -42.30 -12.16
CA ARG A 70 26.82 -42.80 -13.36
C ARG A 70 27.86 -41.80 -13.90
N LYS A 71 27.81 -40.54 -13.45
CA LYS A 71 28.67 -39.41 -13.85
C LYS A 71 28.90 -38.53 -12.64
N ASP A 72 29.95 -37.71 -12.67
CA ASP A 72 30.21 -36.71 -11.64
C ASP A 72 29.00 -35.80 -11.41
N PHE A 73 28.66 -35.62 -10.14
CA PHE A 73 27.52 -34.83 -9.70
C PHE A 73 28.00 -33.44 -9.29
N PRO A 74 27.63 -32.37 -10.03
CA PRO A 74 28.22 -31.05 -9.87
C PRO A 74 27.65 -30.22 -8.69
N TYR A 75 26.66 -30.73 -7.96
CA TYR A 75 26.01 -29.99 -6.87
C TYR A 75 26.68 -30.29 -5.53
N GLU A 76 27.20 -29.24 -4.90
CA GLU A 76 27.73 -29.28 -3.54
C GLU A 76 26.69 -28.66 -2.59
N GLY A 77 25.95 -29.51 -1.89
CA GLY A 77 24.93 -29.07 -0.94
C GLY A 77 23.98 -30.18 -0.50
N CYS A 78 23.03 -29.81 0.36
CA CYS A 78 21.94 -30.67 0.83
C CYS A 78 20.62 -30.27 0.16
N CYS A 79 19.62 -31.15 0.20
CA CYS A 79 18.29 -30.82 -0.28
C CYS A 79 17.71 -29.61 0.48
N PRO A 80 17.28 -28.53 -0.21
CA PRO A 80 16.74 -27.33 0.45
C PRO A 80 15.38 -27.57 1.12
N TRP A 81 14.69 -28.66 0.77
CA TRP A 81 13.37 -29.00 1.29
C TRP A 81 13.45 -29.90 2.52
N CYS A 82 14.40 -30.85 2.52
CA CYS A 82 14.47 -31.85 3.58
C CYS A 82 15.82 -32.04 4.28
N GLY A 83 16.85 -31.33 3.84
CA GLY A 83 18.20 -31.49 4.39
C GLY A 83 18.92 -32.78 3.97
N ALA A 84 18.35 -33.61 3.10
CA ALA A 84 19.01 -34.84 2.64
C ALA A 84 20.37 -34.54 2.01
N GLY A 85 21.39 -35.32 2.36
CA GLY A 85 22.76 -35.19 1.84
C GLY A 85 22.87 -35.42 0.34
N LYS A 86 24.04 -35.09 -0.22
CA LYS A 86 24.32 -35.15 -1.66
C LYS A 86 24.11 -36.53 -2.26
N GLU A 87 24.31 -37.57 -1.46
CA GLU A 87 24.18 -38.98 -1.83
C GLU A 87 22.74 -39.39 -2.18
N TYR A 88 21.75 -38.58 -1.81
CA TYR A 88 20.34 -38.80 -2.15
C TYR A 88 19.83 -37.90 -3.28
N LEU A 89 20.71 -37.08 -3.87
CA LEU A 89 20.35 -36.13 -4.91
C LEU A 89 20.71 -36.67 -6.29
N TYR A 90 19.95 -36.28 -7.32
CA TYR A 90 20.27 -36.63 -8.69
C TYR A 90 19.89 -35.50 -9.65
N GLN A 91 20.53 -35.48 -10.81
CA GLN A 91 20.24 -34.48 -11.85
C GLN A 91 18.95 -34.86 -12.59
N ASN A 92 17.99 -33.94 -12.61
CA ASN A 92 16.73 -34.08 -13.32
C ASN A 92 16.82 -33.40 -14.71
N ASN A 93 16.43 -34.10 -15.77
CA ASN A 93 16.36 -33.57 -17.14
C ASN A 93 17.64 -32.91 -17.70
N GLY A 94 18.83 -33.34 -17.23
CA GLY A 94 20.09 -33.16 -17.94
C GLY A 94 20.80 -31.81 -17.84
N LYS A 95 20.15 -30.66 -17.59
CA LYS A 95 20.86 -29.35 -17.49
C LYS A 95 20.15 -28.29 -16.63
N ARG A 96 20.28 -28.37 -15.30
CA ARG A 96 20.08 -27.29 -14.26
C ARG A 96 19.00 -27.54 -13.20
N GLN A 97 18.36 -28.69 -13.16
CA GLN A 97 17.44 -29.06 -12.07
C GLN A 97 17.96 -30.30 -11.35
N TYR A 98 17.87 -30.30 -10.03
CA TYR A 98 18.15 -31.43 -9.16
C TYR A 98 16.86 -31.96 -8.56
N ALA A 99 16.85 -33.23 -8.21
CA ALA A 99 15.75 -33.90 -7.54
C ALA A 99 16.28 -34.66 -6.32
N CYS A 100 15.50 -34.65 -5.25
CA CYS A 100 15.82 -35.40 -4.04
C CYS A 100 15.08 -36.75 -4.05
N LYS A 101 15.81 -37.85 -3.87
CA LYS A 101 15.21 -39.20 -3.76
C LYS A 101 14.43 -39.41 -2.47
N VAL A 102 14.76 -38.66 -1.40
CA VAL A 102 14.11 -38.73 -0.07
C VAL A 102 12.74 -38.05 -0.11
N CYS A 103 12.69 -36.73 -0.33
CA CYS A 103 11.43 -35.98 -0.30
C CYS A 103 10.74 -35.85 -1.67
N LYS A 104 11.32 -36.39 -2.75
CA LYS A 104 10.81 -36.32 -4.14
C LYS A 104 10.64 -34.89 -4.71
N HIS A 105 11.07 -33.86 -3.99
CA HIS A 105 11.03 -32.48 -4.48
C HIS A 105 12.17 -32.19 -5.47
N THR A 106 11.90 -31.25 -6.37
CA THR A 106 12.90 -30.74 -7.31
C THR A 106 13.32 -29.32 -6.93
N PHE A 107 14.56 -28.96 -7.26
CA PHE A 107 15.13 -27.65 -6.99
C PHE A 107 16.24 -27.32 -8.00
N THR A 108 16.72 -26.07 -7.99
CA THR A 108 17.78 -25.57 -8.87
C THR A 108 18.88 -24.94 -8.00
N ASP A 109 20.12 -24.79 -8.47
CA ASP A 109 21.23 -24.16 -7.68
C ASP A 109 20.81 -22.81 -7.08
N LYS A 110 20.09 -22.03 -7.89
CA LYS A 110 19.32 -20.90 -7.42
C LYS A 110 18.00 -21.46 -6.93
N VAL A 111 17.94 -21.93 -5.69
CA VAL A 111 16.66 -22.24 -5.04
C VAL A 111 15.98 -20.90 -4.82
N VAL A 112 15.39 -20.35 -5.86
CA VAL A 112 14.26 -19.45 -5.68
C VAL A 112 13.10 -20.44 -5.73
N PRO A 113 12.54 -20.88 -4.59
CA PRO A 113 11.22 -21.49 -4.62
C PRO A 113 10.39 -20.57 -5.52
N ARG A 114 9.71 -21.09 -6.55
CA ARG A 114 8.78 -20.25 -7.32
C ARG A 114 7.75 -19.77 -6.31
N GLY A 115 8.04 -18.61 -5.73
CA GLY A 115 7.63 -18.35 -4.37
C GLY A 115 6.14 -18.18 -4.36
N THR A 116 5.42 -19.13 -3.76
CA THR A 116 4.07 -18.88 -3.30
C THR A 116 4.11 -17.77 -2.23
N ALA A 117 5.27 -17.55 -1.62
CA ALA A 117 5.51 -16.44 -0.72
C ALA A 117 5.50 -15.09 -1.44
N GLY A 118 4.84 -14.12 -0.82
CA GLY A 118 4.87 -12.73 -1.23
C GLY A 118 3.50 -12.05 -1.05
N PHE A 119 3.41 -10.85 -1.61
CA PHE A 119 2.19 -10.04 -1.57
C PHE A 119 1.28 -10.36 -2.75
N TYR A 120 0.00 -10.51 -2.48
CA TYR A 120 -1.03 -10.81 -3.47
C TYR A 120 -2.10 -9.72 -3.48
N CYS A 121 -2.64 -9.44 -4.66
CA CYS A 121 -3.67 -8.43 -4.84
C CYS A 121 -4.98 -8.88 -4.15
N PRO A 122 -5.57 -8.07 -3.26
CA PRO A 122 -6.80 -8.45 -2.55
C PRO A 122 -8.02 -8.58 -3.48
N HIS A 123 -7.94 -8.02 -4.69
CA HIS A 123 -9.05 -7.97 -5.64
C HIS A 123 -9.06 -9.12 -6.66
N CYS A 124 -7.90 -9.71 -6.97
CA CYS A 124 -7.79 -10.74 -8.01
C CYS A 124 -6.84 -11.88 -7.66
N ASN A 125 -6.34 -11.89 -6.42
CA ASN A 125 -5.41 -12.88 -5.88
C ASN A 125 -4.20 -13.17 -6.79
N SER A 126 -3.77 -12.17 -7.56
CA SER A 126 -2.59 -12.26 -8.41
C SER A 126 -1.38 -11.74 -7.65
N LYS A 127 -0.25 -12.44 -7.76
CA LYS A 127 1.00 -12.02 -7.11
C LYS A 127 1.40 -10.62 -7.57
N LEU A 128 1.67 -9.73 -6.61
CA LEU A 128 2.14 -8.38 -6.88
C LEU A 128 3.61 -8.41 -7.31
N GLN A 129 3.97 -7.53 -8.24
CA GLN A 129 5.33 -7.42 -8.74
C GLN A 129 5.98 -6.13 -8.21
N PRO A 130 7.25 -6.17 -7.78
CA PRO A 130 7.98 -4.96 -7.41
C PRO A 130 8.09 -4.04 -8.64
N HIS A 131 7.78 -2.76 -8.45
CA HIS A 131 7.78 -1.75 -9.51
C HIS A 131 8.81 -0.65 -9.26
N HIS A 132 8.87 -0.14 -8.03
CA HIS A 132 9.85 0.87 -7.63
C HIS A 132 10.48 0.49 -6.32
N ASP A 133 11.80 0.56 -6.27
CA ASP A 133 12.53 0.50 -5.02
C ASP A 133 12.99 1.89 -4.61
N ARG A 134 12.59 2.33 -3.42
CA ARG A 134 12.94 3.63 -2.83
C ARG A 134 13.74 3.40 -1.55
N LYS A 135 14.38 4.46 -1.05
CA LYS A 135 15.26 4.38 0.14
C LYS A 135 14.52 3.83 1.38
N GLY A 136 13.25 4.18 1.59
CA GLY A 136 12.48 3.76 2.77
C GLY A 136 11.34 2.77 2.51
N TYR A 137 11.03 2.46 1.26
CA TYR A 137 9.95 1.53 0.91
C TYR A 137 10.09 0.96 -0.49
N THR A 138 9.50 -0.21 -0.71
CA THR A 138 9.37 -0.85 -2.01
C THR A 138 7.91 -0.85 -2.44
N VAL A 139 7.64 -0.43 -3.67
CA VAL A 139 6.30 -0.37 -4.25
C VAL A 139 6.04 -1.62 -5.06
N TYR A 140 4.98 -2.34 -4.72
CA TYR A 140 4.46 -3.51 -5.42
C TYR A 140 3.19 -3.15 -6.19
N VAL A 141 3.02 -3.71 -7.39
CA VAL A 141 1.89 -3.38 -8.29
C VAL A 141 1.22 -4.63 -8.82
N CYS A 142 -0.11 -4.60 -8.89
CA CYS A 142 -0.90 -5.64 -9.56
C CYS A 142 -0.81 -5.50 -11.09
N GLN A 143 -0.14 -6.46 -11.75
CA GLN A 143 0.00 -6.45 -13.20
C GLN A 143 -1.20 -7.04 -13.97
N ASN A 144 -2.10 -7.74 -13.29
CA ASN A 144 -3.24 -8.43 -13.91
C ASN A 144 -4.26 -7.45 -14.52
N ARG A 145 -4.40 -7.46 -15.86
CA ARG A 145 -5.37 -6.62 -16.61
C ARG A 145 -6.83 -7.05 -16.41
N LYS A 146 -7.07 -8.27 -15.91
CA LYS A 146 -8.42 -8.78 -15.62
C LYS A 146 -8.88 -8.45 -14.19
N CYS A 147 -8.02 -7.82 -13.37
CA CYS A 147 -8.32 -7.43 -12.00
C CYS A 147 -9.55 -6.50 -11.93
N SER A 148 -10.47 -6.77 -10.99
CA SER A 148 -11.68 -5.97 -10.77
C SER A 148 -11.33 -4.52 -10.44
N TYR A 149 -10.39 -4.29 -9.53
CA TYR A 149 -9.89 -2.95 -9.18
C TYR A 149 -9.42 -2.16 -10.41
N TYR A 150 -8.63 -2.80 -11.28
CA TYR A 150 -8.12 -2.14 -12.49
C TYR A 150 -9.24 -1.74 -13.44
N LYS A 151 -10.21 -2.64 -13.66
CA LYS A 151 -11.36 -2.38 -14.52
C LYS A 151 -12.24 -1.26 -13.96
N GLU A 152 -12.51 -1.26 -12.66
CA GLU A 152 -13.29 -0.24 -11.99
C GLU A 152 -12.64 1.13 -12.12
N LYS A 153 -11.35 1.26 -11.78
CA LYS A 153 -10.64 2.55 -11.89
C LYS A 153 -10.50 3.01 -13.34
N LYS A 154 -10.37 2.10 -14.31
CA LYS A 154 -10.39 2.46 -15.73
C LYS A 154 -11.76 2.99 -16.17
N ALA A 155 -12.84 2.34 -15.74
CA ALA A 155 -14.21 2.76 -16.03
C ALA A 155 -14.53 4.14 -15.40
N LYS A 156 -14.08 4.40 -14.17
CA LYS A 156 -14.18 5.72 -13.53
C LYS A 156 -13.56 6.82 -14.39
N LYS A 157 -12.39 6.54 -14.96
CA LYS A 157 -11.73 7.47 -15.88
C LYS A 157 -12.44 7.67 -17.20
N GLU A 158 -13.05 6.62 -17.74
CA GLU A 158 -13.89 6.72 -18.94
C GLU A 158 -15.18 7.53 -18.67
N ALA A 159 -15.68 7.51 -17.42
CA ALA A 159 -16.84 8.29 -16.98
C ALA A 159 -16.52 9.75 -16.61
N GLY A 160 -15.24 10.15 -16.62
CA GLY A 160 -14.81 11.51 -16.27
C GLY A 160 -14.74 11.80 -14.76
N ASP A 161 -14.78 10.77 -13.92
CA ASP A 161 -14.61 10.85 -12.46
C ASP A 161 -13.23 10.30 -12.07
N ASP A 162 -12.16 11.03 -12.44
CA ASP A 162 -10.77 10.58 -12.31
C ASP A 162 -9.87 11.49 -11.48
N LEU A 163 -10.45 12.47 -10.79
CA LEU A 163 -9.70 13.39 -9.93
C LEU A 163 -8.94 12.64 -8.82
N ASP A 164 -9.50 11.55 -8.28
CA ASP A 164 -8.86 10.67 -7.27
C ASP A 164 -7.73 9.80 -7.86
N LEU A 165 -7.71 9.63 -9.18
CA LEU A 165 -6.73 8.80 -9.89
C LEU A 165 -5.52 9.60 -10.36
N LEU A 166 -5.62 10.92 -10.42
CA LEU A 166 -4.55 11.79 -10.90
C LEU A 166 -3.41 11.85 -9.88
N THR A 167 -2.22 11.51 -10.31
CA THR A 167 -1.00 11.60 -9.50
C THR A 167 -0.34 12.96 -9.65
N SER A 168 0.57 13.29 -8.73
CA SER A 168 1.41 14.49 -8.82
C SER A 168 2.24 14.58 -10.11
N SER A 169 2.52 13.44 -10.74
CA SER A 169 3.20 13.36 -12.04
C SER A 169 2.27 13.57 -13.25
N LYS A 170 1.02 13.99 -13.05
CA LYS A 170 -0.02 14.11 -14.09
C LYS A 170 -0.32 12.79 -14.82
N GLN A 171 -0.12 11.67 -14.13
CA GLN A 171 -0.45 10.33 -14.63
C GLN A 171 -1.67 9.80 -13.88
N TYR A 172 -2.32 8.77 -14.42
CA TYR A 172 -3.48 8.15 -13.78
C TYR A 172 -3.13 6.80 -13.16
N ARG A 173 -3.53 6.59 -11.90
CA ARG A 173 -3.26 5.37 -11.15
C ARG A 173 -4.42 4.38 -11.22
N TYR A 174 -4.42 3.49 -12.21
CA TYR A 174 -5.48 2.47 -12.36
C TYR A 174 -5.22 1.18 -11.59
N ARG A 175 -3.96 0.87 -11.28
CA ARG A 175 -3.58 -0.42 -10.70
C ARG A 175 -3.54 -0.34 -9.18
N TYR A 176 -3.81 -1.47 -8.54
CA TYR A 176 -3.58 -1.63 -7.11
C TYR A 176 -2.07 -1.54 -6.81
N HIS A 177 -1.71 -0.72 -5.84
CA HIS A 177 -0.33 -0.52 -5.36
C HIS A 177 -0.26 -0.88 -3.89
N TYR A 178 0.79 -1.59 -3.50
CA TYR A 178 1.13 -1.85 -2.10
C TYR A 178 2.53 -1.31 -1.82
N ARG A 179 2.74 -0.73 -0.63
CA ARG A 179 4.04 -0.23 -0.19
C ARG A 179 4.51 -1.06 0.99
N GLU A 180 5.62 -1.76 0.79
CA GLU A 180 6.34 -2.41 1.88
C GLU A 180 7.38 -1.43 2.42
N PHE A 181 7.22 -1.01 3.67
CA PHE A 181 8.18 -0.11 4.31
C PHE A 181 9.37 -0.91 4.83
N LYS A 182 10.58 -0.37 4.61
CA LYS A 182 11.86 -0.99 5.01
C LYS A 182 12.26 -0.63 6.44
N PHE A 183 11.29 -0.23 7.26
CA PHE A 183 11.49 0.09 8.65
C PHE A 183 10.42 -0.61 9.47
N ASN A 184 10.74 -0.94 10.71
CA ASN A 184 9.79 -1.54 11.62
C ASN A 184 9.24 -0.49 12.61
N MET A 185 8.13 -0.82 13.28
CA MET A 185 7.51 0.09 14.25
C MET A 185 8.39 0.38 15.47
N GLN A 186 9.39 -0.46 15.74
CA GLN A 186 10.30 -0.27 16.86
C GLN A 186 11.36 0.79 16.54
N GLU A 187 11.95 0.75 15.35
CA GLU A 187 12.86 1.78 14.82
C GLU A 187 12.20 3.16 14.81
N ILE A 188 10.90 3.23 14.47
CA ILE A 188 10.13 4.48 14.55
C ILE A 188 10.04 4.97 16.00
N ARG A 189 9.76 4.08 16.96
CA ARG A 189 9.67 4.45 18.38
C ARG A 189 11.00 4.92 18.92
N GLU A 190 12.07 4.20 18.64
CA GLU A 190 13.43 4.56 19.06
C GLU A 190 13.84 5.91 18.48
N TYR A 191 13.57 6.15 17.19
CA TYR A 191 13.82 7.45 16.57
C TYR A 191 12.98 8.57 17.20
N SER A 192 11.70 8.30 17.48
CA SER A 192 10.81 9.29 18.12
C SER A 192 11.27 9.70 19.51
N GLN A 193 11.95 8.82 20.25
CA GLN A 193 12.53 9.12 21.56
C GLN A 193 13.78 9.99 21.46
N GLN A 194 14.51 9.91 20.34
CA GLN A 194 15.71 10.73 20.08
C GLN A 194 15.36 12.13 19.57
N CYS A 195 14.18 12.32 18.98
CA CYS A 195 13.67 13.62 18.58
C CYS A 195 12.84 14.23 19.71
N GLU A 196 13.48 14.99 20.60
CA GLU A 196 12.74 15.83 21.54
C GLU A 196 11.90 16.86 20.77
N GLY A 197 10.58 16.66 20.79
CA GLY A 197 9.65 17.64 20.24
C GLY A 197 9.71 18.93 21.06
N CYS A 198 9.58 20.08 20.39
CA CYS A 198 9.48 21.39 21.07
C CYS A 198 8.24 21.48 21.99
N VAL A 199 7.26 20.59 21.80
CA VAL A 199 6.01 20.56 22.55
C VAL A 199 5.70 19.14 23.00
N ASP A 200 5.50 18.97 24.30
CA ASP A 200 5.05 17.72 24.91
C ASP A 200 3.52 17.67 24.93
N LEU A 201 2.93 16.91 24.00
CA LEU A 201 1.48 16.73 23.89
C LEU A 201 0.88 15.91 25.04
N SER A 202 1.69 15.21 25.85
CA SER A 202 1.21 14.46 27.01
C SER A 202 0.69 15.36 28.13
N ARG A 203 1.12 16.64 28.15
CA ARG A 203 0.73 17.66 29.11
C ARG A 203 -0.53 18.43 28.74
N ILE A 204 -1.20 18.05 27.65
CA ILE A 204 -2.41 18.72 27.20
C ILE A 204 -3.56 18.44 28.19
N HIS A 205 -4.17 19.50 28.71
CA HIS A 205 -5.29 19.43 29.66
C HIS A 205 -6.66 19.14 29.02
N VAL A 206 -6.73 19.12 27.68
CA VAL A 206 -7.95 18.79 26.93
C VAL A 206 -7.89 17.36 26.38
N SER A 207 -9.06 16.76 26.19
CA SER A 207 -9.12 15.39 25.68
C SER A 207 -8.51 15.29 24.26
N PRO A 208 -7.95 14.13 23.89
CA PRO A 208 -7.44 13.91 22.52
C PRO A 208 -8.48 14.17 21.43
N ALA A 209 -9.77 13.95 21.73
CA ALA A 209 -10.87 14.23 20.82
C ALA A 209 -11.01 15.73 20.52
N VAL A 210 -10.95 16.59 21.55
CA VAL A 210 -10.97 18.06 21.40
C VAL A 210 -9.76 18.55 20.62
N LEU A 211 -8.57 18.01 20.92
CA LEU A 211 -7.36 18.31 20.16
C LEU A 211 -7.53 17.94 18.68
N GLY A 212 -8.04 16.75 18.38
CA GLY A 212 -8.33 16.31 17.01
C GLY A 212 -9.30 17.24 16.29
N LEU A 213 -10.32 17.75 17.00
CA LEU A 213 -11.28 18.70 16.46
C LEU A 213 -10.63 20.05 16.12
N ILE A 214 -9.81 20.59 17.03
CA ILE A 214 -9.04 21.82 16.82
C ILE A 214 -8.11 21.66 15.61
N LEU A 215 -7.36 20.56 15.54
CA LEU A 215 -6.46 20.27 14.42
C LEU A 215 -7.21 20.10 13.10
N THR A 216 -8.42 19.53 13.12
CA THR A 216 -9.26 19.41 11.94
C THR A 216 -9.63 20.79 11.39
N TYR A 217 -10.13 21.70 12.22
CA TYR A 217 -10.47 23.05 11.75
C TYR A 217 -9.23 23.88 11.37
N TYR A 218 -8.16 23.77 12.14
CA TYR A 218 -6.96 24.58 11.94
C TYR A 218 -6.14 24.11 10.74
N ILE A 219 -5.86 22.80 10.63
CA ILE A 219 -5.01 22.22 9.60
C ILE A 219 -5.84 21.84 8.38
N ASN A 220 -6.83 20.95 8.52
CA ASN A 220 -7.57 20.42 7.37
C ASN A 220 -8.43 21.50 6.71
N TYR A 221 -9.10 22.33 7.50
CA TYR A 221 -9.90 23.44 6.96
C TYR A 221 -9.13 24.76 6.84
N GLY A 222 -7.85 24.80 7.22
CA GLY A 222 -6.99 25.99 7.06
C GLY A 222 -7.53 27.24 7.78
N MET A 223 -8.33 27.09 8.83
CA MET A 223 -8.93 28.21 9.54
C MET A 223 -7.92 28.89 10.46
N SER A 224 -8.10 30.19 10.71
CA SER A 224 -7.26 30.89 11.69
C SER A 224 -7.58 30.44 13.11
N SER A 225 -6.60 30.47 14.00
CA SER A 225 -6.75 30.08 15.41
C SER A 225 -7.90 30.80 16.11
N ARG A 226 -8.15 32.07 15.77
CA ARG A 226 -9.29 32.85 16.28
C ARG A 226 -10.63 32.26 15.87
N LYS A 227 -10.78 31.89 14.59
CA LYS A 227 -12.02 31.27 14.08
C LYS A 227 -12.23 29.89 14.69
N VAL A 228 -11.17 29.09 14.80
CA VAL A 228 -11.24 27.80 15.47
C VAL A 228 -11.69 27.99 16.92
N SER A 229 -11.11 28.93 17.66
CA SER A 229 -11.54 29.22 19.04
C SER A 229 -13.02 29.63 19.14
N SER A 230 -13.52 30.47 18.25
CA SER A 230 -14.95 30.80 18.20
C SER A 230 -15.81 29.58 17.90
N ILE A 231 -15.45 28.75 16.92
CA ILE A 231 -16.20 27.53 16.59
C ILE A 231 -16.20 26.54 17.76
N MET A 232 -15.06 26.34 18.42
CA MET A 232 -14.96 25.46 19.58
C MET A 232 -15.89 25.92 20.71
N ARG A 233 -15.97 27.23 20.95
CA ARG A 233 -16.86 27.80 21.97
C ARG A 233 -18.34 27.76 21.56
N ASP A 234 -18.65 28.23 20.35
CA ASP A 234 -20.01 28.50 19.90
C ASP A 234 -20.74 27.23 19.44
N VAL A 235 -20.02 26.29 18.81
CA VAL A 235 -20.60 25.05 18.25
C VAL A 235 -20.37 23.87 19.17
N HIS A 236 -19.16 23.72 19.70
CA HIS A 236 -18.77 22.54 20.48
C HIS A 236 -18.85 22.75 22.00
N GLY A 237 -19.07 23.98 22.47
CA GLY A 237 -19.19 24.29 23.89
C GLY A 237 -17.92 24.06 24.71
N VAL A 238 -16.75 24.08 24.06
CA VAL A 238 -15.42 23.84 24.68
C VAL A 238 -14.66 25.15 24.86
#